data_AF-A0AAD4I045-F1
#
_entry.id   AF-A0AAD4I045-F1
#
_cell.length_a   1.000
_cell.length_b   1.000
_cell.length_c   1.000
_cell.angle_alpha   90.00
_cell.angle_beta   90.00
_cell.angle_gamma   90.00
#
_symmetry.space_group_name_H-M   'P 1'
#
loop_
_entity.id
_entity.type
_entity.pdbx_description
1 polymer ?
#
loop_
_entity_poly.entity_id
_entity_poly.type
_entity_poly.pdbx_seq_one_letter_code
_entity_poly.pdbx_strand_id
1 'polypeptide(L)'
;MFLIPLVFSTKGGAGGTVTTVSTLPEFTAAVSEKNTAPVIVVVKGIITGNEKVRIGSNKSIIGLPGSGFKGVGLHFRRQSNLIVRNIVSSFVEADNGDGLKIEESTNVWVDHCEFSSALINDKDFYDGLVDSSHGSDFITISHVFFHNHWKASLVGHSDSNAADDKGKLRITYANNRWRDIGSRAPLIRFGTGHIYNSYFEK
;
A
#
# COMPACT_ATOMS: atom_id res chain seq x y z
N MET A 1 -27.27 -3.36 -21.41
CA MET A 1 -26.61 -3.77 -20.16
C MET A 1 -25.46 -4.69 -20.54
N PHE A 2 -24.25 -4.15 -20.75
CA PHE A 2 -23.08 -4.95 -21.08
C PHE A 2 -22.50 -5.50 -19.77
N LEU A 3 -22.74 -6.77 -19.50
CA LEU A 3 -21.95 -7.51 -18.51
C LEU A 3 -20.58 -7.80 -19.15
N ILE A 4 -19.60 -6.98 -18.82
CA ILE A 4 -18.21 -7.42 -18.83
C ILE A 4 -18.06 -8.29 -17.57
N PRO A 5 -17.63 -9.56 -17.67
CA PRO A 5 -17.31 -10.35 -16.50
C PRO A 5 -16.06 -9.73 -15.86
N LEU A 6 -16.26 -8.86 -14.87
CA LEU A 6 -15.21 -8.44 -13.96
C LEU A 6 -14.78 -9.70 -13.19
N VAL A 7 -13.61 -10.23 -13.52
CA VAL A 7 -12.95 -11.26 -12.74
C VAL A 7 -12.65 -10.66 -11.37
N PHE A 8 -13.49 -10.95 -10.38
CA PHE A 8 -13.24 -10.64 -8.98
C PHE A 8 -11.97 -11.37 -8.50
N SER A 9 -10.79 -10.75 -8.50
CA SER A 9 -9.57 -11.43 -7.99
C SER A 9 -8.93 -10.83 -6.73
N THR A 10 -9.43 -9.72 -6.18
CA THR A 10 -9.01 -9.22 -4.86
C THR A 10 -10.16 -9.23 -3.87
N LYS A 11 -10.16 -10.22 -2.98
CA LYS A 11 -11.17 -10.43 -1.92
C LYS A 11 -10.59 -10.19 -0.51
N GLY A 12 -9.28 -10.05 -0.38
CA GLY A 12 -8.58 -9.90 0.88
C GLY A 12 -8.90 -11.06 1.83
N GLY A 13 -9.30 -10.71 3.06
CA GLY A 13 -9.70 -11.64 4.11
C GLY A 13 -11.17 -12.04 4.11
N ALA A 14 -11.95 -11.72 3.06
CA ALA A 14 -13.38 -12.06 3.01
C ALA A 14 -13.63 -13.56 3.24
N GLY A 15 -14.64 -13.88 4.07
CA GLY A 15 -14.92 -15.25 4.53
C GLY A 15 -14.04 -15.74 5.68
N GLY A 16 -13.08 -14.93 6.11
CA GLY A 16 -12.18 -15.21 7.24
C GLY A 16 -12.68 -14.73 8.59
N THR A 17 -11.84 -14.91 9.61
CA THR A 17 -12.08 -14.34 10.93
C THR A 17 -11.95 -12.82 10.91
N VAL A 18 -12.66 -12.15 11.81
CA VAL A 18 -12.54 -10.70 12.03
C VAL A 18 -11.88 -10.48 13.39
N THR A 19 -10.78 -9.75 13.41
CA THR A 19 -10.03 -9.44 14.63
C THR A 19 -9.82 -7.93 14.71
N THR A 20 -10.18 -7.32 15.85
CA THR A 20 -9.86 -5.91 16.11
C THR A 20 -8.54 -5.82 16.86
N VAL A 21 -7.65 -4.92 16.42
CA VAL A 21 -6.33 -4.70 17.01
C VAL A 21 -6.13 -3.22 17.33
N SER A 22 -5.40 -2.95 18.39
CA SER A 22 -5.13 -1.59 18.89
C SER A 22 -3.66 -1.38 19.30
N THR A 23 -2.86 -2.44 19.28
CA THR A 23 -1.43 -2.39 19.56
C THR A 23 -0.63 -3.05 18.45
N LEU A 24 0.67 -2.71 18.38
CA LEU A 24 1.56 -3.27 17.37
C LEU A 24 1.75 -4.79 17.49
N PRO A 25 1.91 -5.38 18.71
CA PRO A 25 1.97 -6.84 18.85
C PRO A 25 0.69 -7.54 18.38
N GLU A 26 -0.49 -7.00 18.71
CA GLU A 26 -1.78 -7.54 18.23
C GLU A 26 -1.87 -7.50 16.71
N PHE A 27 -1.51 -6.35 16.11
CA PHE A 27 -1.51 -6.19 14.65
C PHE A 27 -0.57 -7.18 13.99
N THR A 28 0.70 -7.23 14.41
CA THR A 28 1.73 -8.12 13.86
C THR A 28 1.33 -9.59 13.95
N ALA A 29 0.73 -10.01 15.06
CA ALA A 29 0.22 -11.38 15.22
C ALA A 29 -0.93 -11.67 14.25
N ALA A 30 -1.90 -10.76 14.12
CA ALA A 30 -3.07 -10.94 13.26
C ALA A 30 -2.73 -10.99 11.76
N VAL A 31 -1.70 -10.26 11.33
CA VAL A 31 -1.32 -10.15 9.91
C VAL A 31 -0.18 -11.05 9.47
N SER A 32 0.40 -11.85 10.39
CA SER A 32 1.60 -12.67 10.17
C SER A 32 1.76 -13.22 8.76
N GLU A 33 2.94 -13.01 8.15
CA GLU A 33 3.26 -13.53 6.80
C GLU A 33 3.19 -15.05 6.67
N LYS A 34 3.30 -15.77 7.79
CA LYS A 34 3.21 -17.23 7.83
C LYS A 34 1.76 -17.73 7.79
N ASN A 35 0.80 -16.87 8.09
CA ASN A 35 -0.61 -17.22 8.11
C ASN A 35 -1.27 -16.91 6.76
N THR A 36 -1.63 -17.94 6.01
CA THR A 36 -2.33 -17.81 4.73
C THR A 36 -3.86 -17.83 4.86
N ALA A 37 -4.41 -18.06 6.06
CA ALA A 37 -5.85 -18.04 6.27
C ALA A 37 -6.42 -16.64 5.99
N PRO A 38 -7.64 -16.54 5.42
CA PRO A 38 -8.33 -15.27 5.28
C PRO A 38 -8.56 -14.62 6.66
N VAL A 39 -8.17 -13.35 6.82
CA VAL A 39 -8.43 -12.58 8.05
C VAL A 39 -8.74 -11.13 7.70
N ILE A 40 -9.80 -10.59 8.32
CA ILE A 40 -10.10 -9.16 8.34
C ILE A 40 -9.57 -8.59 9.65
N VAL A 41 -8.54 -7.74 9.55
CA VAL A 41 -7.92 -7.06 10.69
C VAL A 41 -8.45 -5.63 10.75
N VAL A 42 -9.24 -5.36 11.79
CA VAL A 42 -9.82 -4.04 12.05
C VAL A 42 -8.88 -3.24 12.94
N VAL A 43 -8.34 -2.13 12.44
CA VAL A 43 -7.41 -1.28 13.20
C VAL A 43 -8.20 -0.23 13.99
N LYS A 44 -7.97 -0.17 15.31
CA LYS A 44 -8.61 0.77 16.23
C LYS A 44 -7.57 1.71 16.83
N GLY A 45 -7.66 3.00 16.50
CA GLY A 45 -6.71 4.03 16.91
C GLY A 45 -5.46 4.06 16.04
N ILE A 46 -4.52 4.94 16.41
CA ILE A 46 -3.20 5.02 15.77
C ILE A 46 -2.25 4.07 16.50
N ILE A 47 -1.81 3.02 15.81
CA ILE A 47 -0.78 2.10 16.27
C ILE A 47 0.59 2.73 15.95
N THR A 48 1.37 3.04 16.99
CA THR A 48 2.71 3.63 16.84
C THR A 48 3.79 2.57 16.95
N GLY A 49 4.84 2.71 16.15
CA GLY A 49 6.04 1.87 16.21
C GLY A 49 7.19 2.47 15.39
N ASN A 50 8.28 1.72 15.28
CA ASN A 50 9.41 2.05 14.42
C ASN A 50 9.93 0.78 13.71
N GLU A 51 9.02 -0.01 13.15
CA GLU A 51 9.37 -1.27 12.52
C GLU A 51 8.60 -1.53 11.24
N LYS A 52 9.08 -2.53 10.50
CA LYS A 52 8.49 -3.01 9.26
C LYS A 52 7.74 -4.32 9.51
N VAL A 53 6.44 -4.30 9.32
CA VAL A 53 5.58 -5.48 9.52
C VAL A 53 5.36 -6.22 8.22
N ARG A 54 5.78 -7.50 8.20
CA ARG A 54 5.51 -8.44 7.12
C ARG A 54 4.07 -8.96 7.22
N ILE A 55 3.30 -8.79 6.15
CA ILE A 55 1.88 -9.17 6.11
C ILE A 55 1.68 -10.29 5.12
N GLY A 56 0.93 -11.33 5.50
CA GLY A 56 0.68 -12.52 4.68
C GLY A 56 -0.51 -12.38 3.74
N SER A 57 -0.64 -13.31 2.80
CA SER A 57 -1.73 -13.37 1.82
C SER A 57 -3.11 -13.45 2.48
N ASN A 58 -4.16 -13.09 1.71
CA ASN A 58 -5.57 -13.17 2.13
C ASN A 58 -5.88 -12.30 3.36
N LYS A 59 -5.39 -11.07 3.38
CA LYS A 59 -5.66 -10.13 4.48
C LYS A 59 -6.43 -8.92 3.99
N SER A 60 -7.35 -8.47 4.83
CA SER A 60 -7.96 -7.13 4.72
C SER A 60 -7.60 -6.34 5.97
N ILE A 61 -6.79 -5.31 5.82
CA ILE A 61 -6.48 -4.36 6.89
C ILE A 61 -7.42 -3.17 6.71
N ILE A 62 -8.32 -2.96 7.68
CA ILE A 62 -9.37 -1.94 7.59
C ILE A 62 -9.32 -1.08 8.84
N GLY A 63 -9.03 0.20 8.71
CA GLY A 63 -9.10 1.12 9.85
C GLY A 63 -10.54 1.51 10.20
N LEU A 64 -10.79 1.71 11.48
CA LEU A 64 -11.91 2.55 11.94
C LEU A 64 -11.63 4.03 11.62
N PRO A 65 -12.62 4.94 11.70
CA PRO A 65 -12.40 6.36 11.40
C PRO A 65 -11.22 6.95 12.19
N GLY A 66 -10.24 7.50 11.48
CA GLY A 66 -9.03 8.08 12.07
C GLY A 66 -8.00 7.06 12.60
N SER A 67 -8.19 5.77 12.33
CA SER A 67 -7.23 4.72 12.71
C SER A 67 -6.10 4.56 11.70
N GLY A 68 -5.02 3.92 12.11
CA GLY A 68 -3.91 3.59 11.23
C GLY A 68 -2.59 3.44 11.98
N PHE A 69 -1.52 3.96 11.38
CA PHE A 69 -0.16 3.71 11.77
C PHE A 69 0.69 4.97 11.79
N LYS A 70 1.58 5.06 12.78
CA LYS A 70 2.63 6.07 12.86
C LYS A 70 3.98 5.38 13.03
N GLY A 71 4.88 5.58 12.07
CA GLY A 71 6.24 4.99 12.07
C GLY A 71 6.30 3.49 11.74
N VAL A 72 5.18 2.85 11.43
CA VAL A 72 5.12 1.41 11.08
C VAL A 72 5.00 1.25 9.56
N GLY A 73 5.98 0.60 8.95
CA GLY A 73 5.96 0.26 7.53
C GLY A 73 5.20 -1.04 7.27
N LEU A 74 4.30 -1.05 6.29
CA LEU A 74 3.57 -2.25 5.88
C LEU A 74 4.29 -2.91 4.70
N HIS A 75 4.54 -4.21 4.72
CA HIS A 75 5.31 -4.87 3.66
C HIS A 75 4.67 -6.17 3.18
N PHE A 76 4.13 -6.13 1.96
CA PHE A 76 3.69 -7.29 1.19
C PHE A 76 4.85 -7.80 0.35
N ARG A 77 5.37 -9.00 0.66
CA ARG A 77 6.42 -9.63 -0.12
C ARG A 77 6.08 -11.05 -0.45
N ARG A 78 6.01 -11.37 -1.75
CA ARG A 78 5.63 -12.69 -2.24
C ARG A 78 4.24 -13.11 -1.78
N GLN A 79 3.32 -12.15 -1.74
CA GLN A 79 1.95 -12.38 -1.27
C GLN A 79 0.92 -12.09 -2.36
N SER A 80 -0.31 -12.54 -2.15
CA SER A 80 -1.41 -12.12 -3.01
C SER A 80 -2.71 -11.92 -2.24
N ASN A 81 -3.67 -11.29 -2.92
CA ASN A 81 -5.03 -11.12 -2.44
C ASN A 81 -5.08 -10.30 -1.13
N LEU A 82 -4.76 -9.02 -1.26
CA LEU A 82 -4.53 -8.11 -0.14
C LEU A 82 -5.36 -6.84 -0.29
N ILE A 83 -5.96 -6.41 0.81
CA ILE A 83 -6.75 -5.17 0.88
C ILE A 83 -6.22 -4.31 2.02
N VAL A 84 -6.00 -3.02 1.77
CA VAL A 84 -5.72 -2.00 2.78
C VAL A 84 -6.71 -0.87 2.59
N ARG A 85 -7.53 -0.58 3.61
CA ARG A 85 -8.56 0.47 3.51
C ARG A 85 -8.71 1.30 4.77
N ASN A 86 -9.07 2.57 4.59
CA ASN A 86 -9.45 3.48 5.68
C ASN A 86 -8.39 3.60 6.79
N ILE A 87 -7.11 3.61 6.43
CA ILE A 87 -6.01 3.85 7.38
C ILE A 87 -5.34 5.20 7.11
N VAL A 88 -4.82 5.81 8.17
CA VAL A 88 -3.81 6.88 8.11
C VAL A 88 -2.43 6.24 8.31
N SER A 89 -1.50 6.39 7.36
CA SER A 89 -0.11 5.96 7.50
C SER A 89 0.80 7.18 7.49
N SER A 90 1.58 7.37 8.55
CA SER A 90 2.37 8.58 8.72
C SER A 90 3.78 8.32 9.26
N PHE A 91 4.74 9.14 8.83
CA PHE A 91 6.09 9.23 9.40
C PHE A 91 6.87 7.90 9.44
N VAL A 92 6.78 7.09 8.38
CA VAL A 92 7.58 5.86 8.25
C VAL A 92 8.99 6.20 7.77
N GLU A 93 9.95 6.22 8.70
CA GLU A 93 11.37 6.44 8.40
C GLU A 93 11.91 5.36 7.45
N ALA A 94 12.89 5.74 6.61
CA ALA A 94 13.40 4.88 5.54
C ALA A 94 13.91 3.50 6.01
N ASP A 95 14.44 3.41 7.23
CA ASP A 95 14.88 2.14 7.84
C ASP A 95 13.73 1.14 8.06
N ASN A 96 12.50 1.66 8.21
CA ASN A 96 11.26 0.90 8.35
C ASN A 96 10.57 0.64 7.01
N GLY A 97 11.18 1.09 5.91
CA GLY A 97 10.70 0.95 4.54
C GLY A 97 9.74 2.07 4.15
N ASP A 98 8.66 1.67 3.50
CA ASP A 98 7.66 2.58 2.95
C ASP A 98 6.40 2.57 3.82
N GLY A 99 5.51 3.54 3.63
CA GLY A 99 4.15 3.47 4.20
C GLY A 99 3.47 2.13 3.84
N LEU A 100 3.61 1.69 2.59
CA LEU A 100 3.27 0.36 2.10
C LEU A 100 4.21 -0.06 0.96
N LYS A 101 4.97 -1.14 1.16
CA LYS A 101 5.74 -1.81 0.11
C LYS A 101 5.00 -3.00 -0.47
N ILE A 102 4.86 -3.04 -1.79
CA ILE A 102 4.31 -4.15 -2.57
C ILE A 102 5.42 -4.76 -3.43
N GLU A 103 6.13 -5.74 -2.88
CA GLU A 103 7.26 -6.40 -3.54
C GLU A 103 6.85 -7.81 -3.98
N GLU A 104 7.05 -8.15 -5.26
CA GLU A 104 6.78 -9.50 -5.79
C GLU A 104 5.36 -10.01 -5.41
N SER A 105 4.36 -9.12 -5.38
CA SER A 105 3.04 -9.40 -4.83
C SER A 105 1.92 -9.01 -5.80
N THR A 106 0.80 -9.74 -5.76
CA THR A 106 -0.28 -9.58 -6.77
C THR A 106 -1.67 -9.43 -6.19
N ASN A 107 -2.60 -8.88 -6.98
CA ASN A 107 -4.01 -8.70 -6.59
C ASN A 107 -4.14 -7.87 -5.31
N VAL A 108 -3.69 -6.61 -5.36
CA VAL A 108 -3.69 -5.70 -4.21
C VAL A 108 -4.65 -4.54 -4.44
N TRP A 109 -5.46 -4.21 -3.43
CA TRP A 109 -6.32 -3.03 -3.45
C TRP A 109 -6.06 -2.13 -2.24
N VAL A 110 -5.63 -0.90 -2.51
CA VAL A 110 -5.41 0.16 -1.52
C VAL A 110 -6.47 1.22 -1.74
N ASP A 111 -7.33 1.47 -0.74
CA ASP A 111 -8.48 2.34 -0.96
C ASP A 111 -8.93 3.17 0.24
N HIS A 112 -9.26 4.45 0.01
CA HIS A 112 -9.65 5.40 1.07
C HIS A 112 -8.61 5.51 2.19
N CYS A 113 -7.33 5.51 1.85
CA CYS A 113 -6.24 5.67 2.81
C CYS A 113 -5.66 7.09 2.75
N GLU A 114 -4.94 7.48 3.81
CA GLU A 114 -4.10 8.66 3.85
C GLU A 114 -2.65 8.23 4.07
N PHE A 115 -1.73 8.77 3.27
CA PHE A 115 -0.30 8.51 3.41
C PHE A 115 0.48 9.82 3.39
N SER A 116 1.31 10.04 4.41
CA SER A 116 2.08 11.29 4.54
C SER A 116 3.32 11.18 5.41
N SER A 117 4.18 12.21 5.33
CA SER A 117 5.21 12.43 6.35
C SER A 117 5.41 13.93 6.60
N ALA A 118 6.60 14.46 6.30
CA ALA A 118 6.91 15.87 6.36
C ALA A 118 8.00 16.24 5.33
N LEU A 119 7.95 17.48 4.86
CA LEU A 119 8.93 18.08 3.93
C LEU A 119 10.02 18.88 4.65
N ILE A 120 10.31 18.55 5.91
CA ILE A 120 11.29 19.29 6.74
C ILE A 120 12.69 18.67 6.71
N ASN A 121 12.78 17.36 6.44
CA ASN A 121 14.04 16.63 6.36
C ASN A 121 14.46 16.47 4.90
N ASP A 122 15.69 16.00 4.69
CA ASP A 122 16.15 15.57 3.36
C ASP A 122 15.21 14.52 2.75
N LYS A 123 15.17 14.48 1.43
CA LYS A 123 14.32 13.56 0.65
C LYS A 123 14.51 12.09 0.98
N ASP A 124 15.64 11.69 1.56
CA ASP A 124 15.93 10.29 1.90
C ASP A 124 15.75 9.94 3.38
N PHE A 125 15.31 10.89 4.22
CA PHE A 125 14.93 10.59 5.61
C PHE A 125 13.72 9.64 5.68
N TYR A 126 12.75 9.87 4.78
CA TYR A 126 11.66 8.94 4.51
C TYR A 126 11.89 8.32 3.11
N ASP A 127 11.43 7.09 2.87
CA ASP A 127 11.51 6.50 1.52
C ASP A 127 10.23 6.73 0.69
N GLY A 128 9.46 5.69 0.39
CA GLY A 128 8.20 5.76 -0.35
C GLY A 128 6.95 5.84 0.52
N LEU A 129 5.83 6.33 -0.03
CA LEU A 129 4.52 6.16 0.60
C LEU A 129 3.89 4.82 0.20
N VAL A 130 3.68 4.59 -1.10
CA VAL A 130 3.15 3.34 -1.62
C VAL A 130 3.93 2.92 -2.85
N ASP A 131 4.79 1.92 -2.70
CA ASP A 131 5.70 1.48 -3.74
C ASP A 131 5.38 0.06 -4.22
N SER A 132 5.67 -0.22 -5.49
CA SER A 132 5.58 -1.55 -6.09
C SER A 132 6.80 -1.92 -6.92
N SER A 133 7.32 -3.13 -6.75
CA SER A 133 8.55 -3.59 -7.41
C SER A 133 8.62 -5.11 -7.58
N HIS A 134 9.66 -5.60 -8.28
CA HIS A 134 9.98 -7.02 -8.46
C HIS A 134 8.81 -7.83 -9.04
N GLY A 135 8.24 -7.33 -10.12
CA GLY A 135 7.17 -8.02 -10.82
C GLY A 135 5.84 -8.08 -10.08
N SER A 136 5.62 -7.24 -9.06
CA SER A 136 4.29 -7.03 -8.50
C SER A 136 3.27 -6.69 -9.60
N ASP A 137 2.01 -7.08 -9.42
CA ASP A 137 1.04 -7.00 -10.53
C ASP A 137 -0.42 -6.95 -10.08
N PHE A 138 -1.30 -6.45 -10.94
CA PHE A 138 -2.74 -6.32 -10.65
C PHE A 138 -3.01 -5.52 -9.37
N ILE A 139 -2.58 -4.26 -9.38
CA ILE A 139 -2.71 -3.35 -8.24
C ILE A 139 -3.74 -2.26 -8.56
N THR A 140 -4.62 -1.94 -7.61
CA THR A 140 -5.48 -0.77 -7.67
C THR A 140 -5.25 0.12 -6.46
N ILE A 141 -4.99 1.39 -6.69
CA ILE A 141 -4.87 2.44 -5.67
C ILE A 141 -5.96 3.47 -5.96
N SER A 142 -6.96 3.55 -5.09
CA SER A 142 -8.14 4.39 -5.32
C SER A 142 -8.57 5.23 -4.13
N HIS A 143 -9.01 6.47 -4.36
CA HIS A 143 -9.45 7.38 -3.28
C HIS A 143 -8.41 7.58 -2.16
N VAL A 144 -7.12 7.45 -2.49
CA VAL A 144 -6.04 7.65 -1.54
C VAL A 144 -5.61 9.12 -1.55
N PHE A 145 -5.37 9.66 -0.37
CA PHE A 145 -4.77 10.97 -0.19
C PHE A 145 -3.28 10.85 0.12
N PHE A 146 -2.44 11.20 -0.84
CA PHE A 146 -0.99 11.30 -0.69
C PHE A 146 -0.61 12.75 -0.43
N HIS A 147 0.10 13.03 0.67
CA HIS A 147 0.53 14.40 0.91
C HIS A 147 1.77 14.61 1.75
N ASN A 148 2.36 15.80 1.60
CA ASN A 148 3.48 16.31 2.41
C ASN A 148 4.65 15.32 2.47
N HIS A 149 5.16 14.93 1.30
CA HIS A 149 6.15 13.86 1.18
C HIS A 149 7.03 13.99 -0.07
N TRP A 150 8.29 13.55 0.02
CA TRP A 150 9.27 13.74 -1.06
C TRP A 150 9.16 12.75 -2.23
N LYS A 151 8.89 11.47 -1.98
CA LYS A 151 8.89 10.39 -3.00
C LYS A 151 7.62 9.53 -2.85
N ALA A 152 6.49 9.90 -3.46
CA ALA A 152 5.21 9.29 -3.08
C ALA A 152 5.06 7.82 -3.52
N SER A 153 5.18 7.51 -4.81
CA SER A 153 4.86 6.19 -5.33
C SER A 153 5.73 5.78 -6.52
N LEU A 154 6.60 4.79 -6.28
CA LEU A 154 7.45 4.16 -7.27
C LEU A 154 6.81 2.86 -7.79
N VAL A 155 6.83 2.66 -9.09
CA VAL A 155 6.42 1.43 -9.77
C VAL A 155 7.57 0.95 -10.64
N GLY A 156 8.27 -0.11 -10.21
CA GLY A 156 9.50 -0.59 -10.85
C GLY A 156 10.75 0.14 -10.36
N HIS A 157 11.61 -0.59 -9.64
CA HIS A 157 12.67 0.01 -8.82
C HIS A 157 13.98 0.33 -9.57
N SER A 158 14.24 -0.33 -10.71
CA SER A 158 15.53 -0.24 -11.40
C SER A 158 15.36 -0.44 -12.90
N ASP A 159 16.03 0.37 -13.72
CA ASP A 159 16.06 0.22 -15.19
C ASP A 159 16.74 -1.09 -15.64
N SER A 160 17.49 -1.74 -14.75
CA SER A 160 18.15 -3.02 -15.00
C SER A 160 17.31 -4.24 -14.58
N ASN A 161 16.07 -4.06 -14.13
CA ASN A 161 15.21 -5.14 -13.62
C ASN A 161 14.18 -5.65 -14.65
N ALA A 162 14.47 -5.48 -15.94
CA ALA A 162 13.56 -5.82 -17.02
C ALA A 162 13.13 -7.30 -17.03
N ALA A 163 13.98 -8.21 -16.54
CA ALA A 163 13.71 -9.66 -16.50
C ALA A 163 12.50 -9.99 -15.61
N ASP A 164 12.35 -9.29 -14.49
CA ASP A 164 11.27 -9.52 -13.54
C ASP A 164 10.03 -8.67 -13.84
N ASP A 165 10.22 -7.46 -14.37
CA ASP A 165 9.20 -6.41 -14.44
C ASP A 165 8.48 -6.31 -15.81
N LYS A 166 9.10 -6.71 -16.93
CA LYS A 166 8.46 -6.62 -18.25
C LYS A 166 7.19 -7.48 -18.32
N GLY A 167 6.09 -6.87 -18.75
CA GLY A 167 4.78 -7.52 -18.84
C GLY A 167 4.02 -7.63 -17.52
N LYS A 168 4.57 -7.11 -16.42
CA LYS A 168 3.95 -7.03 -15.09
C LYS A 168 3.75 -5.57 -14.69
N LEU A 169 3.68 -5.27 -13.38
CA LEU A 169 3.50 -3.93 -12.83
C LEU A 169 2.26 -3.21 -13.42
N ARG A 170 1.18 -3.96 -13.65
CA ARG A 170 -0.11 -3.38 -14.07
C ARG A 170 -0.77 -2.76 -12.86
N ILE A 171 -0.94 -1.45 -12.91
CA ILE A 171 -1.43 -0.67 -11.79
C ILE A 171 -2.45 0.37 -12.24
N THR A 172 -3.53 0.51 -11.48
CA THR A 172 -4.54 1.55 -11.68
C THR A 172 -4.49 2.55 -10.53
N TYR A 173 -4.42 3.83 -10.87
CA TYR A 173 -4.62 4.95 -9.95
C TYR A 173 -5.93 5.66 -10.31
N ALA A 174 -6.90 5.67 -9.40
CA ALA A 174 -8.22 6.24 -9.64
C ALA A 174 -8.64 7.17 -8.49
N ASN A 175 -9.12 8.38 -8.79
CA ASN A 175 -9.75 9.23 -7.77
C ASN A 175 -8.83 9.61 -6.60
N ASN A 176 -7.51 9.58 -6.81
CA ASN A 176 -6.53 9.90 -5.76
C ASN A 176 -6.28 11.40 -5.68
N ARG A 177 -5.93 11.90 -4.49
CA ARG A 177 -5.48 13.27 -4.28
C ARG A 177 -4.00 13.27 -3.93
N TRP A 178 -3.24 14.15 -4.57
CA TRP A 178 -1.81 14.32 -4.37
C TRP A 178 -1.56 15.79 -4.05
N ARG A 179 -1.06 16.09 -2.85
CA ARG A 179 -0.77 17.47 -2.40
C ARG A 179 0.63 17.56 -1.83
N ASP A 180 1.39 18.62 -2.10
CA ASP A 180 2.73 18.78 -1.53
C ASP A 180 3.64 17.55 -1.75
N ILE A 181 3.63 16.98 -2.96
CA ILE A 181 4.49 15.84 -3.33
C ILE A 181 5.73 16.31 -4.09
N GLY A 182 6.90 15.96 -3.60
CA GLY A 182 8.18 16.35 -4.22
C GLY A 182 8.44 15.65 -5.55
N SER A 183 8.18 14.34 -5.62
CA SER A 183 8.42 13.49 -6.79
C SER A 183 7.64 12.17 -6.71
N ARG A 184 7.64 11.41 -7.81
CA ARG A 184 7.01 10.08 -7.93
C ARG A 184 5.51 10.11 -7.67
N ALA A 185 4.76 10.84 -8.49
CA ALA A 185 3.30 10.92 -8.40
C ALA A 185 2.58 10.43 -9.68
N PRO A 186 2.66 9.14 -10.05
CA PRO A 186 3.68 8.14 -9.71
C PRO A 186 4.93 8.25 -10.61
N LEU A 187 5.99 7.51 -10.30
CA LEU A 187 7.08 7.20 -11.25
C LEU A 187 6.94 5.73 -11.69
N ILE A 188 6.86 5.48 -13.00
CA ILE A 188 6.62 4.14 -13.54
C ILE A 188 7.76 3.71 -14.48
N ARG A 189 8.27 2.48 -14.26
CA ARG A 189 9.16 1.74 -15.15
C ARG A 189 8.51 0.42 -15.55
N PHE A 190 8.65 0.04 -16.82
CA PHE A 190 8.15 -1.19 -17.48
C PHE A 190 6.64 -1.45 -17.46
N GLY A 191 5.96 -1.13 -16.36
CA GLY A 191 4.57 -1.44 -16.11
C GLY A 191 3.59 -0.67 -16.97
N THR A 192 2.33 -1.12 -16.92
CA THR A 192 1.20 -0.42 -17.54
C THR A 192 0.42 0.30 -16.46
N GLY A 193 0.49 1.64 -16.46
CA GLY A 193 -0.27 2.49 -15.57
C GLY A 193 -1.57 2.98 -16.21
N HIS A 194 -2.70 2.77 -15.54
CA HIS A 194 -3.97 3.45 -15.86
C HIS A 194 -4.25 4.51 -14.78
N ILE A 195 -4.06 5.78 -15.12
CA ILE A 195 -4.20 6.90 -14.18
C ILE A 195 -5.33 7.79 -14.65
N TYR A 196 -6.39 7.91 -13.85
CA TYR A 196 -7.54 8.75 -14.18
C TYR A 196 -8.18 9.36 -12.94
N ASN A 197 -8.93 10.45 -13.15
CA ASN A 197 -9.66 11.19 -12.11
C ASN A 197 -8.82 11.53 -10.86
N SER A 198 -7.50 11.66 -10.99
CA SER A 198 -6.63 12.04 -9.89
C SER A 198 -6.39 13.54 -9.87
N TYR A 199 -6.39 14.14 -8.68
CA TYR A 199 -6.18 15.56 -8.48
C TYR A 199 -4.79 15.81 -7.91
N PHE A 200 -3.99 16.61 -8.62
CA PHE A 200 -2.62 16.95 -8.24
C PHE A 200 -2.56 18.44 -7.95
N GLU A 201 -2.13 18.78 -6.75
CA GLU A 201 -1.96 20.16 -6.31
C GLU A 201 -0.64 20.31 -5.54
N LYS A 202 -0.19 21.54 -5.42
CA LYS A 202 0.98 21.89 -4.63
C LYS A 202 0.50 22.24 -3.24
#